data_AF-A0A0C2FEQ2-F1
#
_entry.id   AF-A0A0C2FEQ2-F1
#
_cell.length_a   1.000
_cell.length_b   1.000
_cell.length_c   1.000
_cell.angle_alpha   90.00
_cell.angle_beta   90.00
_cell.angle_gamma   90.00
#
_symmetry.space_group_name_H-M   'P 1'
#
loop_
_entity.id
_entity.type
_entity.pdbx_description
1 polymer ?
#
loop_
_entity_poly.entity_id
_entity_poly.type
_entity_poly.pdbx_seq_one_letter_code
_entity_poly.pdbx_strand_id
1 'polypeptide(L)'
;MAALPAFTPPAAALSLGPTPRAVRFRHPAYPDSAPDLLVLMAADGDGGLDYDLALAACCIIAGVDWDGGYLALKASATNDLQRVDRPQDGSLHGREYFFCVDGDDPLFKYPVIPSFHHWRFPHGSFEADDGTPRGNLPLPWRGLRFPDFIPPRPTVKGPAAAMDRDITCRVTGHMNGVEKAHLVPEGERLWFVSNKMDR
;
A
#
# COMPACT_ATOMS: atom_id res chain seq x y z
N MET A 1 -14.96 32.51 -6.73
CA MET A 1 -14.27 31.36 -7.35
C MET A 1 -15.33 30.46 -7.95
N ALA A 2 -15.07 29.85 -9.11
CA ALA A 2 -15.99 28.89 -9.72
C ALA A 2 -15.88 27.54 -9.01
N ALA A 3 -17.01 26.83 -8.85
CA ALA A 3 -17.03 25.47 -8.30
C ALA A 3 -16.28 24.51 -9.24
N LEU A 4 -15.44 23.63 -8.70
CA LEU A 4 -14.83 22.57 -9.49
C LEU A 4 -15.81 21.39 -9.58
N PRO A 5 -15.89 20.69 -10.73
CA PRO A 5 -16.73 19.52 -10.84
C PRO A 5 -16.23 18.42 -9.90
N ALA A 6 -17.16 17.65 -9.34
CA ALA A 6 -16.85 16.43 -8.60
C ALA A 6 -16.06 15.46 -9.49
N PHE A 7 -15.20 14.65 -8.89
CA PHE A 7 -14.61 13.54 -9.60
C PHE A 7 -15.69 12.59 -10.06
N THR A 8 -15.62 12.20 -11.34
CA THR A 8 -16.49 11.15 -11.87
C THR A 8 -16.20 9.88 -11.08
N PRO A 9 -17.20 9.30 -10.38
CA PRO A 9 -17.00 7.99 -9.77
C PRO A 9 -16.60 6.98 -10.86
N PRO A 10 -15.86 5.91 -10.53
CA PRO A 10 -15.51 4.88 -11.49
C PRO A 10 -16.75 4.44 -12.28
N ALA A 11 -16.63 4.36 -13.61
CA ALA A 11 -17.76 4.14 -14.52
C ALA A 11 -18.49 2.80 -14.28
N ALA A 12 -17.84 1.85 -13.62
CA ALA A 12 -18.44 0.62 -13.16
C ALA A 12 -18.64 0.68 -11.65
N ALA A 13 -19.87 0.44 -11.20
CA ALA A 13 -20.06 -0.13 -9.88
C ALA A 13 -19.31 -1.47 -9.89
N LEU A 14 -18.14 -1.51 -9.26
CA LEU A 14 -17.48 -2.77 -8.99
C LEU A 14 -18.49 -3.57 -8.16
N SER A 15 -19.05 -4.62 -8.76
CA SER A 15 -19.91 -5.52 -7.99
C SER A 15 -19.03 -6.01 -6.85
N LEU A 16 -19.42 -5.70 -5.62
CA LEU A 16 -18.92 -6.45 -4.49
C LEU A 16 -19.25 -7.90 -4.84
N GLY A 17 -18.22 -8.71 -5.03
CA GLY A 17 -18.37 -10.12 -5.34
C GLY A 17 -19.06 -10.88 -4.22
N PRO A 18 -18.96 -12.22 -4.21
CA PRO A 18 -19.34 -12.99 -3.03
C PRO A 18 -18.71 -12.42 -1.75
N THR A 19 -19.28 -12.79 -0.60
CA THR A 19 -18.87 -12.33 0.73
C THR A 19 -17.34 -12.20 0.87
N PRO A 20 -16.82 -11.04 1.30
CA PRO A 20 -15.38 -10.80 1.41
C PRO A 20 -14.69 -11.93 2.18
N ARG A 21 -13.54 -12.36 1.68
CA ARG A 21 -12.83 -13.53 2.21
C ARG A 21 -11.52 -13.11 2.85
N ALA A 22 -11.24 -13.62 4.04
CA ALA A 22 -9.94 -13.43 4.67
C ALA A 22 -8.84 -14.22 3.93
N VAL A 23 -7.73 -13.57 3.63
CA VAL A 23 -6.48 -14.13 3.13
C VAL A 23 -5.41 -13.93 4.20
N ARG A 24 -4.80 -15.04 4.61
CA ARG A 24 -3.80 -15.08 5.69
C ARG A 24 -2.40 -15.09 5.10
N PHE A 25 -1.53 -14.27 5.64
CA PHE A 25 -0.11 -14.26 5.29
C PHE A 25 0.71 -14.66 6.49
N ARG A 26 1.59 -15.64 6.30
CA ARG A 26 2.31 -16.31 7.39
C ARG A 26 3.80 -16.24 7.21
N HIS A 27 4.50 -16.40 8.32
CA HIS A 27 5.94 -16.52 8.34
C HIS A 27 6.34 -18.00 8.07
N PRO A 28 7.24 -18.30 7.12
CA PRO A 28 7.61 -19.67 6.74
C PRO A 28 8.29 -20.46 7.87
N ALA A 29 9.17 -19.81 8.64
CA ALA A 29 9.84 -20.41 9.80
C ALA A 29 8.99 -20.56 11.08
N TYR A 30 7.73 -20.11 11.08
CA TYR A 30 6.88 -20.18 12.27
C TYR A 30 5.99 -21.43 12.24
N PRO A 31 5.69 -22.03 13.41
CA PRO A 31 4.79 -23.18 13.47
C PRO A 31 3.35 -22.79 13.13
N ASP A 32 2.52 -23.78 12.78
CA ASP A 32 1.12 -23.55 12.40
C ASP A 32 0.26 -22.94 13.53
N SER A 33 0.72 -22.98 14.77
CA SER A 33 0.07 -22.33 15.92
C SER A 33 0.42 -20.85 16.07
N ALA A 34 1.42 -20.35 15.34
CA ALA A 34 1.84 -18.96 15.42
C ALA A 34 0.82 -18.03 14.74
N PRO A 35 0.65 -16.80 15.24
CA PRO A 35 -0.19 -15.79 14.62
C PRO A 35 0.23 -15.52 13.16
N ASP A 36 -0.76 -15.14 12.35
CA ASP A 36 -0.53 -14.60 11.00
C ASP A 36 0.27 -13.29 11.10
N LEU A 37 1.12 -13.02 10.10
CA LEU A 37 1.82 -11.74 9.98
C LEU A 37 0.82 -10.61 9.73
N LEU A 38 -0.10 -10.86 8.80
CA LEU A 38 -1.20 -9.96 8.47
C LEU A 38 -2.34 -10.76 7.84
N VAL A 39 -3.55 -10.22 7.95
CA VAL A 39 -4.76 -10.77 7.32
C VAL A 39 -5.41 -9.66 6.51
N LEU A 40 -5.62 -9.90 5.22
CA LEU A 40 -6.28 -8.96 4.33
C LEU A 40 -7.61 -9.54 3.85
N MET A 41 -8.58 -8.67 3.63
CA MET A 41 -9.85 -9.06 3.04
C MET A 41 -9.77 -8.97 1.53
N ALA A 42 -10.03 -10.09 0.87
CA ALA A 42 -10.24 -10.17 -0.56
C ALA A 42 -11.66 -9.65 -0.87
N ALA A 43 -11.72 -8.40 -1.31
CA ALA A 43 -12.96 -7.69 -1.62
C ALA A 43 -13.06 -7.26 -3.10
N ASP A 44 -12.03 -7.57 -3.90
CA ASP A 44 -11.97 -7.15 -5.29
C ASP A 44 -12.75 -8.13 -6.18
N GLY A 45 -13.57 -7.58 -7.08
CA GLY A 45 -14.25 -8.35 -8.13
C GLY A 45 -15.03 -9.55 -7.61
N ASP A 46 -14.57 -10.75 -7.94
CA ASP A 46 -15.15 -12.06 -7.57
C ASP A 46 -14.70 -12.60 -6.20
N GLY A 47 -14.10 -11.76 -5.36
CA GLY A 47 -13.52 -12.15 -4.06
C GLY A 47 -12.02 -12.45 -4.14
N GLY A 48 -11.33 -11.78 -5.07
CA GLY A 48 -9.87 -11.74 -5.20
C GLY A 48 -9.24 -10.70 -4.27
N LEU A 49 -7.93 -10.85 -4.06
CA LEU A 49 -7.08 -9.88 -3.39
C LEU A 49 -5.99 -9.45 -4.37
N ASP A 50 -5.83 -8.14 -4.60
CA ASP A 50 -4.75 -7.62 -5.44
C ASP A 50 -3.37 -8.13 -4.96
N TYR A 51 -2.64 -8.79 -5.87
CA TYR A 51 -1.34 -9.40 -5.62
C TYR A 51 -0.30 -8.37 -5.19
N ASP A 52 -0.26 -7.23 -5.88
CA ASP A 52 0.78 -6.23 -5.67
C ASP A 52 0.57 -5.50 -4.32
N LEU A 53 -0.70 -5.27 -3.93
CA LEU A 53 -1.08 -4.79 -2.60
C LEU A 53 -0.66 -5.78 -1.50
N ALA A 54 -0.95 -7.06 -1.69
CA ALA A 54 -0.58 -8.10 -0.74
C ALA A 54 0.95 -8.17 -0.54
N LEU A 55 1.70 -8.17 -1.65
CA LEU A 55 3.16 -8.21 -1.61
C LEU A 55 3.73 -6.97 -0.90
N ALA A 56 3.27 -5.77 -1.28
CA ALA A 56 3.73 -4.53 -0.65
C ALA A 56 3.43 -4.49 0.85
N ALA A 57 2.25 -4.95 1.27
CA ALA A 57 1.90 -5.05 2.70
C ALA A 57 2.85 -6.00 3.45
N CYS A 58 3.19 -7.15 2.87
CA CYS A 58 4.16 -8.06 3.45
C CYS A 58 5.56 -7.45 3.55
N CYS A 59 6.04 -6.73 2.52
CA CYS A 59 7.32 -6.03 2.58
C CYS A 59 7.38 -5.00 3.71
N ILE A 60 6.28 -4.26 3.95
CA ILE A 60 6.18 -3.32 5.08
C ILE A 60 6.34 -4.06 6.41
N ILE A 61 5.60 -5.15 6.59
CA ILE A 61 5.61 -5.93 7.83
C ILE A 61 6.95 -6.62 8.06
N ALA A 62 7.65 -7.06 7.02
CA ALA A 62 8.99 -7.65 7.13
C ALA A 62 10.13 -6.60 7.15
N GLY A 63 9.82 -5.33 6.90
CA GLY A 63 10.82 -4.26 6.87
C GLY A 63 11.83 -4.37 5.74
N VAL A 64 11.44 -4.95 4.60
CA VAL A 64 12.27 -5.11 3.39
C VAL A 64 11.81 -4.16 2.29
N ASP A 65 12.66 -3.95 1.28
CA ASP A 65 12.30 -3.19 0.08
C ASP A 65 11.18 -3.89 -0.72
N TRP A 66 10.53 -3.15 -1.62
CA TRP A 66 9.37 -3.64 -2.41
C TRP A 66 9.66 -4.86 -3.26
N ASP A 67 10.93 -5.02 -3.66
CA ASP A 67 11.42 -6.12 -4.50
C ASP A 67 12.25 -7.12 -3.67
N GLY A 68 12.19 -7.03 -2.32
CA GLY A 68 13.00 -7.81 -1.38
C GLY A 68 12.37 -9.11 -0.90
N GLY A 69 11.29 -9.58 -1.52
CA GLY A 69 10.63 -10.82 -1.13
C GLY A 69 9.55 -11.26 -2.11
N TYR A 70 8.94 -12.40 -1.80
CA TYR A 70 7.91 -13.04 -2.64
C TYR A 70 6.87 -13.79 -1.80
N LEU A 71 5.72 -14.02 -2.42
CA LEU A 71 4.67 -14.88 -1.86
C LEU A 71 4.91 -16.33 -2.27
N ALA A 72 4.61 -17.26 -1.37
CA ALA A 72 4.76 -18.69 -1.60
C ALA A 72 3.54 -19.48 -1.09
N LEU A 73 3.33 -20.65 -1.69
CA LEU A 73 2.44 -21.68 -1.18
C LEU A 73 3.26 -22.80 -0.59
N LYS A 74 2.75 -23.43 0.48
CA LYS A 74 3.39 -24.58 1.10
C LYS A 74 2.74 -25.86 0.59
N ALA A 75 3.54 -26.74 -0.03
CA ALA A 75 3.07 -28.02 -0.52
C ALA A 75 2.76 -28.95 0.66
N SER A 76 1.51 -29.41 0.78
CA SER A 76 1.06 -30.21 1.94
C SER A 76 1.80 -31.53 2.13
N ALA A 77 2.39 -32.08 1.06
CA ALA A 77 3.06 -33.38 1.09
C ALA A 77 4.54 -33.29 1.54
N THR A 78 5.24 -32.21 1.19
CA THR A 78 6.70 -32.11 1.38
C THR A 78 7.10 -30.95 2.30
N ASN A 79 6.16 -30.07 2.68
CA ASN A 79 6.42 -28.79 3.34
C ASN A 79 7.31 -27.83 2.53
N ASP A 80 7.53 -28.11 1.24
CA ASP A 80 8.30 -27.22 0.38
C ASP A 80 7.50 -25.95 0.07
N LEU A 81 8.21 -24.83 0.02
CA LEU A 81 7.66 -23.54 -0.37
C LEU A 81 7.84 -23.34 -1.87
N GLN A 82 6.73 -23.18 -2.57
CA GLN A 82 6.69 -22.87 -3.98
C GLN A 82 6.33 -21.39 -4.16
N ARG A 83 7.23 -20.63 -4.79
CA ARG A 83 6.99 -19.24 -5.17
C ARG A 83 5.71 -19.12 -6.02
N VAL A 84 4.92 -18.11 -5.70
CA VAL A 84 3.72 -17.71 -6.44
C VAL A 84 4.10 -16.58 -7.38
N ASP A 85 3.98 -16.82 -8.67
CA ASP A 85 4.09 -15.75 -9.67
C ASP A 85 2.85 -14.86 -9.65
N ARG A 86 3.02 -13.59 -10.01
CA ARG A 86 1.90 -12.64 -10.15
C ARG A 86 0.87 -13.20 -11.14
N PRO A 87 -0.39 -13.45 -10.72
CA PRO A 87 -1.44 -13.91 -11.61
C PRO A 87 -1.67 -12.95 -12.78
N GLN A 88 -2.16 -13.47 -13.91
CA GLN A 88 -2.38 -12.66 -15.13
C GLN A 88 -3.41 -11.55 -14.90
N ASP A 89 -4.44 -11.83 -14.13
CA ASP A 89 -5.47 -10.89 -13.69
C ASP A 89 -5.05 -10.06 -12.45
N GLY A 90 -3.84 -10.32 -11.91
CA GLY A 90 -3.31 -9.67 -10.71
C GLY A 90 -4.00 -10.08 -9.41
N SER A 91 -4.88 -11.10 -9.41
CA SER A 91 -5.73 -11.42 -8.26
C SER A 91 -5.34 -12.75 -7.58
N LEU A 92 -5.21 -12.70 -6.26
CA LEU A 92 -4.95 -13.86 -5.42
C LEU A 92 -6.27 -14.50 -4.95
N HIS A 93 -6.45 -15.77 -5.26
CA HIS A 93 -7.65 -16.54 -4.90
C HIS A 93 -7.44 -17.57 -3.78
N GLY A 94 -6.19 -17.78 -3.34
CA GLY A 94 -5.83 -18.65 -2.22
C GLY A 94 -6.19 -18.05 -0.86
N ARG A 95 -6.32 -18.91 0.16
CA ARG A 95 -6.66 -18.53 1.55
C ARG A 95 -5.47 -18.28 2.45
N GLU A 96 -4.33 -18.84 2.10
CA GLU A 96 -3.11 -18.77 2.88
C GLU A 96 -1.93 -18.62 1.91
N TYR A 97 -1.00 -17.74 2.28
CA TYR A 97 0.27 -17.54 1.61
C TYR A 97 1.36 -17.36 2.66
N PHE A 98 2.59 -17.68 2.30
CA PHE A 98 3.78 -17.44 3.10
C PHE A 98 4.58 -16.32 2.47
N PHE A 99 5.09 -15.38 3.27
CA PHE A 99 5.99 -14.36 2.76
C PHE A 99 7.43 -14.81 3.00
N CYS A 100 8.23 -14.84 1.93
CA CYS A 100 9.64 -15.20 1.98
C CYS A 100 10.47 -13.98 1.62
N VAL A 101 11.54 -13.73 2.37
CA VAL A 101 12.51 -12.67 2.09
C VAL A 101 13.56 -13.21 1.12
N ASP A 102 13.87 -12.45 0.07
CA ASP A 102 14.87 -12.86 -0.92
C ASP A 102 16.27 -12.89 -0.29
N GLY A 103 17.00 -13.98 -0.53
CA GLY A 103 18.35 -14.20 0.02
C GLY A 103 18.39 -14.83 1.41
N ASP A 104 17.26 -14.88 2.13
CA ASP A 104 17.15 -15.55 3.42
C ASP A 104 16.76 -17.03 3.26
N ASP A 105 17.20 -17.87 4.19
CA ASP A 105 16.69 -19.23 4.35
C ASP A 105 15.22 -19.16 4.79
N PRO A 106 14.27 -19.89 4.18
CA PRO A 106 12.87 -19.91 4.64
C PRO A 106 12.66 -20.35 6.09
N LEU A 107 13.63 -21.05 6.70
CA LEU A 107 13.65 -21.41 8.12
C LEU A 107 14.23 -20.31 9.02
N PHE A 108 14.83 -19.27 8.45
CA PHE A 108 15.26 -18.10 9.19
C PHE A 108 14.07 -17.25 9.61
N LYS A 109 14.03 -16.87 10.89
CA LYS A 109 12.98 -16.03 11.48
C LYS A 109 13.33 -14.56 11.27
N TYR A 110 13.00 -14.03 10.09
CA TYR A 110 13.26 -12.62 9.78
C TYR A 110 12.49 -11.70 10.75
N PRO A 111 13.03 -10.49 11.02
CA PRO A 111 12.38 -9.55 11.93
C PRO A 111 11.03 -9.08 11.37
N VAL A 112 10.06 -8.88 12.28
CA VAL A 112 8.73 -8.37 11.95
C VAL A 112 8.57 -6.99 12.59
N ILE A 113 8.15 -6.02 11.78
CA ILE A 113 7.93 -4.65 12.21
C ILE A 113 6.67 -4.58 13.09
N PRO A 114 6.79 -4.19 14.37
CA PRO A 114 5.67 -4.28 15.33
C PRO A 114 4.67 -3.13 15.20
N SER A 115 5.06 -2.02 14.57
CA SER A 115 4.17 -0.88 14.31
C SER A 115 4.74 0.05 13.25
N PHE A 116 3.90 0.91 12.67
CA PHE A 116 4.33 1.90 11.67
C PHE A 116 5.49 2.77 12.16
N HIS A 117 5.55 3.09 13.47
CA HIS A 117 6.62 3.89 14.06
C HIS A 117 8.03 3.29 13.87
N HIS A 118 8.12 1.97 13.71
CA HIS A 118 9.38 1.26 13.50
C HIS A 118 9.70 1.04 12.01
N TRP A 119 8.74 1.30 11.12
CA TRP A 119 8.94 1.19 9.69
C TRP A 119 9.50 2.49 9.10
N ARG A 120 10.40 2.35 8.12
CA ARG A 120 10.96 3.47 7.36
C ARG A 120 10.58 3.38 5.90
N PHE A 121 10.15 4.50 5.32
CA PHE A 121 9.83 4.56 3.90
C PHE A 121 11.10 4.34 3.07
N PRO A 122 11.13 3.36 2.14
CA PRO A 122 12.29 3.07 1.32
C PRO A 122 12.41 4.11 0.21
N HIS A 123 13.05 5.24 0.52
CA HIS A 123 13.26 6.34 -0.42
C HIS A 123 14.08 5.96 -1.67
N GLY A 124 14.73 4.80 -1.69
CA GLY A 124 15.63 4.41 -2.77
C GLY A 124 16.88 5.32 -2.82
N SER A 125 17.65 5.18 -3.90
CA SER A 125 18.76 6.09 -4.18
C SER A 125 18.25 7.38 -4.85
N PHE A 126 18.81 8.52 -4.46
CA PHE A 126 18.53 9.84 -5.07
C PHE A 126 19.27 10.03 -6.40
N GLU A 127 19.69 8.95 -7.05
CA GLU A 127 20.63 8.90 -8.18
C GLU A 127 19.92 9.07 -9.54
N ALA A 128 18.84 9.84 -9.61
CA ALA A 128 18.41 10.35 -10.90
C ALA A 128 19.34 11.52 -11.27
N ASP A 129 19.82 11.58 -12.52
CA ASP A 129 20.71 12.65 -13.04
C ASP A 129 20.15 14.08 -12.85
N ASP A 130 18.87 14.22 -12.51
CA ASP A 130 18.20 15.49 -12.23
C ASP A 130 18.07 15.82 -10.73
N GLY A 131 18.63 14.97 -9.84
CA GLY A 131 18.56 15.13 -8.39
C GLY A 131 17.15 14.96 -7.80
N THR A 132 16.18 14.47 -8.57
CA THR A 132 14.83 14.24 -8.06
C THR A 132 14.77 12.95 -7.24
N PRO A 133 14.28 13.00 -5.99
CA PRO A 133 13.95 11.80 -5.24
C PRO A 133 12.83 11.06 -5.96
N ARG A 134 13.15 10.00 -6.70
CA ARG A 134 12.16 8.97 -6.97
C ARG A 134 12.17 8.07 -5.76
N GLY A 135 11.37 8.44 -4.74
CA GLY A 135 11.02 7.51 -3.68
C GLY A 135 10.68 6.17 -4.34
N ASN A 136 11.29 5.08 -3.89
CA ASN A 136 10.93 3.79 -4.45
C ASN A 136 9.47 3.56 -4.06
N LEU A 137 8.57 3.64 -5.01
CA LEU A 137 7.17 3.28 -4.81
C LEU A 137 7.02 1.80 -5.19
N PRO A 138 6.12 1.06 -4.53
CA PRO A 138 5.66 -0.24 -5.00
C PRO A 138 5.28 -0.20 -6.47
N LEU A 139 5.48 -1.33 -7.16
CA LEU A 139 5.30 -1.46 -8.60
C LEU A 139 4.02 -0.82 -9.17
N PRO A 140 2.83 -0.98 -8.57
CA PRO A 140 1.60 -0.36 -9.09
C PRO A 140 1.66 1.17 -9.11
N TRP A 141 2.37 1.78 -8.16
CA TRP A 141 2.40 3.23 -7.98
C TRP A 141 3.60 3.88 -8.67
N ARG A 142 4.68 3.13 -8.91
CA ARG A 142 5.88 3.60 -9.62
C ARG A 142 5.58 4.09 -11.04
N GLY A 143 4.59 3.49 -11.70
CA GLY A 143 4.17 3.85 -13.05
C GLY A 143 3.15 4.98 -13.14
N LEU A 144 2.56 5.40 -12.02
CA LEU A 144 1.48 6.39 -12.04
C LEU A 144 2.01 7.74 -12.57
N ARG A 145 1.25 8.33 -13.48
CA ARG A 145 1.50 9.66 -14.04
C ARG A 145 0.46 10.59 -13.45
N PHE A 146 0.91 11.53 -12.64
CA PHE A 146 0.08 12.61 -12.14
C PHE A 146 0.26 13.83 -13.04
N PRO A 147 -0.78 14.66 -13.20
CA PRO A 147 -0.61 16.00 -13.73
C PRO A 147 0.43 16.76 -12.89
N ASP A 148 1.14 17.71 -13.51
CA ASP A 148 2.11 18.54 -12.80
C ASP A 148 1.49 19.17 -11.56
N PHE A 149 2.21 19.09 -10.44
CA PHE A 149 1.80 19.71 -9.20
C PHE A 149 1.77 21.23 -9.38
N ILE A 150 0.58 21.81 -9.34
CA ILE A 150 0.42 23.26 -9.27
C ILE A 150 0.49 23.64 -7.78
N PRO A 151 1.58 24.29 -7.33
CA PRO A 151 1.69 24.64 -5.93
C PRO A 151 0.55 25.60 -5.54
N PRO A 152 -0.12 25.35 -4.40
CA PRO A 152 -1.07 26.31 -3.85
C PRO A 152 -0.33 27.63 -3.54
N ARG A 153 -1.09 28.72 -3.37
CA ARG A 153 -0.50 30.03 -3.10
C ARG A 153 0.51 29.91 -1.94
N PRO A 154 1.73 30.48 -2.06
CA PRO A 154 2.81 30.25 -1.09
C PRO A 154 2.49 30.68 0.35
N THR A 155 1.45 31.49 0.54
CA THR A 155 0.94 31.93 1.84
C THR A 155 0.06 30.91 2.55
N VAL A 156 -0.37 29.84 1.86
CA VAL A 156 -1.33 28.87 2.37
C VAL A 156 -0.66 27.50 2.51
N LYS A 157 -0.61 26.97 3.74
CA LYS A 157 0.04 25.69 4.07
C LYS A 157 -0.92 24.68 4.65
N GLY A 158 -0.55 23.40 4.53
CA GLY A 158 -1.28 22.30 5.14
C GLY A 158 -2.74 22.23 4.68
N PRO A 159 -3.71 22.04 5.59
CA PRO A 159 -5.08 21.83 5.18
C PRO A 159 -5.75 23.01 4.45
N ALA A 160 -5.32 24.24 4.75
CA ALA A 160 -5.83 25.41 4.05
C ALA A 160 -5.41 25.40 2.57
N ALA A 161 -4.28 24.77 2.25
CA ALA A 161 -3.77 24.67 0.89
C ALA A 161 -4.59 23.69 0.05
N ALA A 162 -5.06 22.59 0.66
CA ALA A 162 -6.00 21.67 0.04
C ALA A 162 -7.36 22.35 -0.22
N MET A 163 -7.84 23.18 0.72
CA MET A 163 -9.07 23.96 0.55
C MET A 163 -8.95 25.01 -0.56
N ASP A 164 -7.82 25.73 -0.65
CA ASP A 164 -7.55 26.70 -1.72
C ASP A 164 -7.44 26.02 -3.09
N ARG A 165 -6.83 24.83 -3.15
CA ARG A 165 -6.72 24.02 -4.39
C ARG A 165 -8.06 23.47 -4.85
N ASP A 166 -8.80 22.83 -3.95
CA ASP A 166 -9.98 22.03 -4.32
C ASP A 166 -11.26 22.86 -4.42
N ILE A 167 -11.37 23.95 -3.64
CA ILE A 167 -12.49 24.92 -3.58
C ILE A 167 -13.85 24.32 -3.15
N THR A 168 -14.08 23.05 -3.46
CA THR A 168 -15.28 22.24 -3.31
C THR A 168 -14.84 20.82 -2.93
N CYS A 169 -15.70 20.05 -2.26
CA CYS A 169 -15.43 18.64 -2.00
C CYS A 169 -15.21 17.89 -3.33
N ARG A 170 -14.05 17.25 -3.51
CA ARG A 170 -13.75 16.52 -4.75
C ARG A 170 -14.63 15.28 -4.97
N VAL A 171 -15.25 14.75 -3.91
CA VAL A 171 -16.17 13.60 -3.97
C VAL A 171 -17.60 14.04 -4.33
N THR A 172 -18.10 15.12 -3.72
CA THR A 172 -19.52 15.51 -3.84
C THR A 172 -19.76 16.80 -4.64
N GLY A 173 -18.73 17.58 -4.93
CA GLY A 173 -18.83 18.88 -5.62
C GLY A 173 -19.41 20.03 -4.76
N HIS A 174 -19.76 19.77 -3.50
CA HIS A 174 -20.37 20.78 -2.63
C HIS A 174 -19.32 21.69 -1.97
N MET A 175 -19.66 22.95 -1.75
CA MET A 175 -18.80 23.96 -1.12
C MET A 175 -19.05 24.16 0.39
N ASN A 176 -20.27 23.86 0.85
CA ASN A 176 -20.67 24.06 2.25
C ASN A 176 -20.50 22.75 3.03
N GLY A 177 -20.13 22.85 4.31
CA GLY A 177 -19.99 21.69 5.20
C GLY A 177 -18.83 20.77 4.85
N VAL A 178 -17.80 21.27 4.14
CA VAL A 178 -16.61 20.50 3.79
C VAL A 178 -15.62 20.55 4.94
N GLU A 179 -15.19 19.36 5.39
CA GLU A 179 -14.14 19.21 6.39
C GLU A 179 -12.83 18.72 5.79
N LYS A 180 -11.76 18.78 6.59
CA LYS A 180 -10.42 18.37 6.19
C LYS A 180 -10.30 16.86 6.27
N ALA A 181 -9.87 16.22 5.18
CA ALA A 181 -9.46 14.82 5.21
C ALA A 181 -7.95 14.73 5.47
N HIS A 182 -7.57 13.99 6.50
CA HIS A 182 -6.17 13.67 6.77
C HIS A 182 -5.82 12.35 6.07
N LEU A 183 -4.84 12.37 5.17
CA LEU A 183 -4.30 11.14 4.57
C LEU A 183 -3.45 10.35 5.58
N VAL A 184 -2.81 11.06 6.51
CA VAL A 184 -2.02 10.50 7.60
C VAL A 184 -2.71 10.85 8.91
N PRO A 185 -3.05 9.89 9.78
CA PRO A 185 -3.63 10.18 11.09
C PRO A 185 -2.75 11.16 11.87
N GLU A 186 -3.35 12.12 12.58
CA GLU A 186 -2.59 13.18 13.29
C GLU A 186 -1.56 12.61 14.29
N GLY A 187 -1.88 11.48 14.93
CA GLY A 187 -0.96 10.79 15.84
C GLY A 187 0.34 10.31 15.16
N GLU A 188 0.31 10.06 13.85
CA GLU A 188 1.44 9.57 13.05
C GLU A 188 2.25 10.71 12.41
N ARG A 189 1.93 11.99 12.70
CA ARG A 189 2.60 13.16 12.10
C ARG A 189 4.11 13.13 12.29
N LEU A 190 4.59 12.77 13.47
CA LEU A 190 6.03 12.71 13.76
C LEU A 190 6.72 11.62 12.95
N TRP A 191 6.09 10.45 12.82
CA TRP A 191 6.59 9.37 11.98
C TRP A 191 6.70 9.83 10.52
N PHE A 192 5.66 10.48 10.00
CA PHE A 192 5.59 10.96 8.62
C PHE A 192 6.71 11.96 8.29
N VAL A 193 6.90 12.97 9.16
CA VAL A 193 7.97 13.97 9.03
C VAL A 193 9.36 13.31 9.20
N SER A 194 9.52 12.41 10.16
CA SER A 194 10.80 11.70 10.34
C SER A 194 11.15 10.81 9.15
N ASN A 195 10.15 10.38 8.40
CA ASN A 195 10.28 9.67 7.13
C ASN A 195 10.42 10.61 5.93
N LYS A 196 10.57 11.93 6.10
CA LYS A 196 10.73 12.90 5.01
C LYS A 196 9.62 12.83 3.95
N MET A 197 8.41 12.42 4.33
CA MET A 197 7.26 12.34 3.43
C MET A 197 6.44 13.64 3.40
N ASP A 198 6.84 14.65 4.19
CA ASP A 198 6.21 15.96 4.31
C ASP A 198 6.68 16.99 3.29
N ARG A 199 7.53 16.57 2.34
CA ARG A 199 8.18 17.43 1.35
C ARG A 199 7.52 17.35 -0.01
#